data_AF-A0A8C0TNT3-F1
#
_entry.id   AF-A0A8C0TNT3-F1
#
_cell.length_a   1.000
_cell.length_b   1.000
_cell.length_c   1.000
_cell.angle_alpha   90.00
_cell.angle_beta   90.00
_cell.angle_gamma   90.00
#
_symmetry.space_group_name_H-M   'P 1'
#
loop_
_entity.id
_entity.type
_entity.pdbx_description
1 polymer ?
#
loop_
_entity_poly.entity_id
_entity_poly.type
_entity_poly.pdbx_seq_one_letter_code
_entity_poly.pdbx_strand_id
1 'polypeptide(L)'
;MAAARHSTLDFKLGARADGETILKGLQSIFQEQGMTESVHTWQDHGYLATYINKNGSFANLRIYPHGLVLLDLQSYDGDSQGQEVDSLLNKVEERMKELSQDSTGRVKRLPPIVRGGAIDRYWPTADGRLVEYDIDEVVYDEDSPYQNIKILHSKQFGNILILSGDVNLAESDLAYTQAIMGSGKEDYSGKDVLILGGGDGGILCEIVKLKPKMVTMVEIDQMVIDGCKKYMRKTCGDVLDNLKGDCYQVLIEDCIPVLKRYAKEGREFDYVINDLTAVPISTSPEEDSTWEFLRLILDLSMKVLKQDGKYFTQGNCVNLTEALSLYEEQLGRLYCPVEFSKEIVCVPSYLELWVFYTVWKKAKP
;
A
#
# COMPACT_ATOMS: atom_id res chain seq x y z
N MET A 1 -0.81 21.48 12.73
CA MET A 1 0.63 21.21 12.53
C MET A 1 1.08 21.94 11.27
N ALA A 2 2.34 22.32 11.20
CA ALA A 2 2.93 22.99 10.04
C ALA A 2 3.21 21.96 8.93
N ALA A 3 2.41 21.93 7.86
CA ALA A 3 2.71 21.12 6.68
C ALA A 3 3.36 22.00 5.61
N ALA A 4 4.13 21.40 4.72
CA ALA A 4 4.80 22.09 3.62
C ALA A 4 4.32 21.53 2.27
N ARG A 5 3.81 22.39 1.38
CA ARG A 5 3.46 22.04 0.01
C ARG A 5 4.68 22.24 -0.89
N HIS A 6 5.15 21.17 -1.51
CA HIS A 6 6.31 21.14 -2.40
C HIS A 6 5.86 20.97 -3.85
N SER A 7 6.05 22.00 -4.67
CA SER A 7 5.67 22.01 -6.09
C SER A 7 6.91 21.91 -6.98
N THR A 8 6.79 21.20 -8.11
CA THR A 8 7.89 21.02 -9.06
C THR A 8 7.49 21.38 -10.48
N LEU A 9 8.46 21.86 -11.26
CA LEU A 9 8.29 22.19 -12.67
C LEU A 9 9.60 21.95 -13.42
N ASP A 10 9.54 21.04 -14.39
CA ASP A 10 10.70 20.58 -15.14
C ASP A 10 10.59 20.99 -16.61
N PHE A 11 11.69 21.49 -17.17
CA PHE A 11 11.84 21.79 -18.60
C PHE A 11 12.99 20.99 -19.19
N LYS A 12 12.72 20.26 -20.28
CA LYS A 12 13.72 19.62 -21.15
C LYS A 12 13.75 20.33 -22.50
N LEU A 13 14.82 21.06 -22.77
CA LEU A 13 14.96 21.97 -23.92
C LEU A 13 15.65 21.28 -25.12
N GLY A 14 15.27 21.66 -26.34
CA GLY A 14 15.67 21.00 -27.60
C GLY A 14 17.07 21.35 -28.16
N ALA A 15 17.83 22.24 -27.51
CA ALA A 15 19.20 22.62 -27.87
C ALA A 15 20.01 22.92 -26.59
N ARG A 16 21.34 23.18 -26.69
CA ARG A 16 22.12 23.77 -25.58
C ARG A 16 21.62 25.19 -25.33
N ALA A 17 20.50 25.31 -24.63
CA ALA A 17 19.98 26.59 -24.20
C ALA A 17 21.02 27.25 -23.30
N ASP A 18 21.27 28.54 -23.53
CA ASP A 18 22.22 29.29 -22.72
C ASP A 18 21.67 29.43 -21.30
N GLY A 19 22.28 28.72 -20.36
CA GLY A 19 21.84 28.70 -18.97
C GLY A 19 21.91 30.07 -18.30
N GLU A 20 22.83 30.95 -18.73
CA GLU A 20 22.90 32.31 -18.22
C GLU A 20 21.72 33.16 -18.71
N THR A 21 21.34 33.04 -19.98
CA THR A 21 20.12 33.66 -20.53
C THR A 21 18.85 33.19 -19.82
N ILE A 22 18.74 31.89 -19.52
CA ILE A 22 17.60 31.35 -18.77
C ILE A 22 17.56 31.93 -17.36
N LEU A 23 18.70 31.91 -16.65
CA LEU A 23 18.79 32.44 -15.30
C LEU A 23 18.34 33.91 -15.25
N LYS A 24 18.94 34.77 -16.09
CA LYS A 24 18.58 36.19 -16.17
C LYS A 24 17.13 36.41 -16.61
N GLY A 25 16.64 35.56 -17.52
CA GLY A 25 15.28 35.65 -18.05
C GLY A 25 14.20 35.32 -17.04
N LEU A 26 14.49 34.48 -16.05
CA LEU A 26 13.56 34.07 -14.98
C LEU A 26 13.70 34.90 -13.70
N GLN A 27 14.85 35.54 -13.47
CA GLN A 27 15.14 36.34 -12.28
C GLN A 27 14.04 37.35 -11.91
N SER A 28 13.51 38.07 -12.90
CA SER A 28 12.52 39.13 -12.67
C SER A 28 11.24 38.60 -12.00
N ILE A 29 10.84 37.37 -12.31
CA ILE A 29 9.62 36.75 -11.77
C ILE A 29 9.72 36.66 -10.24
N PHE A 30 10.86 36.22 -9.72
CA PHE A 30 11.06 36.05 -8.28
C PHE A 30 11.35 37.39 -7.57
N GLN A 31 12.08 38.29 -8.23
CA GLN A 31 12.36 39.63 -7.69
C GLN A 31 11.10 40.48 -7.55
N GLU A 32 10.16 40.39 -8.48
CA GLU A 32 8.84 41.05 -8.40
C GLU A 32 8.00 40.55 -7.22
N GLN A 33 8.24 39.32 -6.75
CA GLN A 33 7.63 38.79 -5.52
C GLN A 33 8.39 39.21 -4.25
N GLY A 34 9.43 40.04 -4.36
CA GLY A 34 10.24 40.48 -3.23
C GLY A 34 11.12 39.38 -2.62
N MET A 35 11.40 38.31 -3.36
CA MET A 35 12.27 37.22 -2.90
C MET A 35 13.75 37.62 -3.00
N THR A 36 14.53 37.21 -2.00
CA THR A 36 15.98 37.41 -1.98
C THR A 36 16.67 36.29 -2.75
N GLU A 37 17.52 36.64 -3.70
CA GLU A 37 18.24 35.68 -4.56
C GLU A 37 19.66 35.41 -4.06
N SER A 38 20.08 34.14 -4.16
CA SER A 38 21.47 33.71 -4.05
C SER A 38 21.80 32.74 -5.19
N VAL A 39 22.86 32.99 -5.95
CA VAL A 39 23.26 32.16 -7.10
C VAL A 39 24.59 31.45 -6.81
N HIS A 40 24.58 30.13 -6.94
CA HIS A 40 25.78 29.31 -7.00
C HIS A 40 26.04 28.85 -8.44
N THR A 41 27.27 29.03 -8.91
CA THR A 41 27.72 28.62 -10.24
C THR A 41 28.80 27.55 -10.13
N TRP A 42 28.75 26.54 -11.00
CA TRP A 42 29.82 25.56 -11.18
C TRP A 42 30.35 25.64 -12.60
N GLN A 43 31.66 25.52 -12.76
CA GLN A 43 32.35 25.61 -14.06
C GLN A 43 31.72 24.70 -15.12
N ASP A 44 31.44 23.44 -14.79
CA ASP A 44 30.92 22.45 -15.74
C ASP A 44 29.54 21.87 -15.33
N HIS A 45 28.92 22.41 -14.28
CA HIS A 45 27.64 21.89 -13.76
C HIS A 45 26.51 22.92 -13.76
N GLY A 46 26.70 24.08 -14.38
CA GLY A 46 25.64 25.10 -14.53
C GLY A 46 25.35 25.85 -13.23
N TYR A 47 24.07 26.14 -12.98
CA TYR A 47 23.64 27.10 -11.95
C TYR A 47 22.64 26.49 -10.96
N LEU A 48 22.69 26.97 -9.72
CA LEU A 48 21.63 26.83 -8.72
C LEU A 48 21.31 28.22 -8.20
N ALA A 49 20.12 28.73 -8.48
CA ALA A 49 19.60 29.94 -7.87
C ALA A 49 18.59 29.59 -6.79
N THR A 50 18.79 30.10 -5.58
CA THR A 50 17.88 29.93 -4.45
C THR A 50 17.22 31.27 -4.17
N TYR A 51 15.89 31.27 -4.10
CA TYR A 51 15.07 32.44 -3.81
C TYR A 51 14.37 32.23 -2.48
N ILE A 52 14.52 33.16 -1.54
CA ILE A 52 13.92 33.06 -0.19
C ILE A 52 12.92 34.21 0.01
N ASN A 53 11.71 33.88 0.43
CA ASN A 53 10.67 34.84 0.74
C ASN A 53 10.60 35.11 2.26
N LYS A 54 10.15 36.31 2.65
CA LYS A 54 10.01 36.74 4.04
C LYS A 54 8.99 35.91 4.84
N ASN A 55 8.04 35.28 4.15
CA ASN A 55 7.04 34.39 4.76
C ASN A 55 7.56 32.98 5.05
N GLY A 56 8.83 32.69 4.77
CA GLY A 56 9.47 31.39 4.99
C GLY A 56 9.38 30.42 3.81
N SER A 57 8.68 30.77 2.72
CA SER A 57 8.71 29.99 1.49
C SER A 57 10.04 30.19 0.75
N PHE A 58 10.43 29.20 -0.05
CA PHE A 58 11.62 29.30 -0.89
C PHE A 58 11.44 28.57 -2.21
N ALA A 59 12.24 28.95 -3.20
CA ALA A 59 12.35 28.28 -4.48
C ALA A 59 13.81 27.96 -4.80
N ASN A 60 14.05 26.81 -5.44
CA ASN A 60 15.34 26.45 -6.02
C ASN A 60 15.16 26.28 -7.53
N LEU A 61 15.92 27.05 -8.30
CA LEU A 61 16.01 26.95 -9.75
C LEU A 61 17.36 26.31 -10.11
N ARG A 62 17.32 25.06 -10.56
CA ARG A 62 18.49 24.30 -10.99
C ARG A 62 18.57 24.29 -12.51
N ILE A 63 19.62 24.88 -13.07
CA ILE A 63 19.85 24.95 -14.52
C ILE A 63 21.09 24.11 -14.85
N TYR A 64 20.87 23.00 -15.56
CA TYR A 64 21.94 22.13 -16.04
C TYR A 64 22.45 22.57 -17.42
N PRO A 65 23.74 22.34 -17.72
CA PRO A 65 24.36 22.78 -18.98
C PRO A 65 23.85 22.01 -20.22
N HIS A 66 23.08 20.93 -20.02
CA HIS A 66 22.60 20.04 -21.08
C HIS A 66 21.09 20.19 -21.33
N GLY A 67 20.52 21.37 -21.07
CA GLY A 67 19.15 21.71 -21.43
C GLY A 67 18.07 21.19 -20.47
N LEU A 68 18.44 20.80 -19.25
CA LEU A 68 17.49 20.48 -18.17
C LEU A 68 17.41 21.65 -17.20
N VAL A 69 16.19 22.15 -16.95
CA VAL A 69 15.90 23.16 -15.94
C VAL A 69 14.86 22.60 -14.99
N LEU A 70 15.15 22.62 -13.69
CA LEU A 70 14.26 22.16 -12.63
C LEU A 70 13.94 23.33 -11.72
N LEU A 71 12.67 23.50 -11.39
CA LEU A 71 12.20 24.45 -10.40
C LEU A 71 11.47 23.70 -9.28
N ASP A 72 11.97 23.86 -8.07
CA ASP A 72 11.33 23.40 -6.85
C ASP A 72 10.83 24.61 -6.07
N LEU A 73 9.62 24.54 -5.53
CA LEU A 73 9.07 25.59 -4.69
C LEU A 73 8.38 24.99 -3.47
N GLN A 74 8.81 25.41 -2.30
CA GLN A 74 8.24 24.98 -1.03
C GLN A 74 7.58 26.15 -0.32
N SER A 75 6.34 25.93 0.10
CA SER A 75 5.51 26.91 0.81
C SER A 75 4.87 26.27 2.04
N TYR A 76 4.35 27.09 2.95
CA TYR A 76 3.52 26.59 4.02
C TYR A 76 2.18 26.12 3.44
N ASP A 77 1.67 25.01 3.93
CA ASP A 77 0.43 24.44 3.41
C ASP A 77 -0.77 25.26 3.90
N GLY A 78 -1.31 26.11 3.01
CA GLY A 78 -2.50 26.92 3.23
C GLY A 78 -3.05 27.46 1.92
N ASP A 79 -4.39 27.50 1.79
CA ASP A 79 -5.09 27.77 0.53
C ASP A 79 -4.62 29.04 -0.20
N SER A 80 -4.37 30.13 0.54
CA SER A 80 -3.93 31.40 -0.04
C SER A 80 -2.48 31.34 -0.56
N GLN A 81 -1.58 30.67 0.16
CA GLN A 81 -0.20 30.48 -0.30
C GLN A 81 -0.14 29.52 -1.49
N GLY A 82 -1.04 28.54 -1.55
CA GLY A 82 -1.12 27.62 -2.67
C GLY A 82 -1.37 28.33 -4.01
N GLN A 83 -2.29 29.30 -4.02
CA GLN A 83 -2.59 30.10 -5.22
C GLN A 83 -1.43 30.99 -5.66
N GLU A 84 -0.67 31.56 -4.72
CA GLU A 84 0.53 32.36 -5.02
C GLU A 84 1.60 31.51 -5.71
N VAL A 85 1.86 30.30 -5.18
CA VAL A 85 2.80 29.34 -5.80
C VAL A 85 2.36 28.98 -7.21
N ASP A 86 1.07 28.67 -7.40
CA ASP A 86 0.55 28.28 -8.71
C ASP A 86 0.63 29.43 -9.72
N SER A 87 0.40 30.68 -9.29
CA SER A 87 0.62 31.86 -10.11
C SER A 87 2.09 32.03 -10.53
N LEU A 88 3.03 31.83 -9.61
CA LEU A 88 4.45 31.93 -9.90
C LEU A 88 4.92 30.85 -10.90
N LEU A 89 4.49 29.61 -10.72
CA LEU A 89 4.78 28.53 -11.66
C LEU A 89 4.22 28.83 -13.06
N ASN A 90 3.00 29.36 -13.16
CA ASN A 90 2.41 29.76 -14.45
C ASN A 90 3.26 30.84 -15.15
N LYS A 91 3.73 31.86 -14.41
CA LYS A 91 4.61 32.90 -14.96
C LYS A 91 5.94 32.31 -15.46
N VAL A 92 6.51 31.35 -14.73
CA VAL A 92 7.75 30.66 -15.15
C VAL A 92 7.52 29.86 -16.43
N GLU A 93 6.40 29.13 -16.52
CA GLU A 93 6.04 28.39 -17.74
C GLU A 93 5.88 29.32 -18.96
N GLU A 94 5.17 30.43 -18.82
CA GLU A 94 5.00 31.43 -19.89
C GLU A 94 6.34 32.03 -20.31
N ARG A 95 7.15 32.46 -19.34
CA ARG A 95 8.46 33.06 -19.60
C ARG A 95 9.43 32.08 -20.25
N MET A 96 9.41 30.80 -19.85
CA MET A 96 10.25 29.77 -20.47
C MET A 96 9.88 29.52 -21.93
N LYS A 97 8.60 29.63 -22.32
CA LYS A 97 8.20 29.54 -23.72
C LYS A 97 8.83 30.67 -24.54
N GLU A 98 8.78 31.90 -24.04
CA GLU A 98 9.42 33.06 -24.68
C GLU A 98 10.95 32.90 -24.83
N LEU A 99 11.62 32.46 -23.75
CA LEU A 99 13.08 32.29 -23.73
C LEU A 99 13.56 31.16 -24.64
N SER A 100 12.72 30.14 -24.86
CA SER A 100 13.06 28.97 -25.67
C SER A 100 12.77 29.13 -27.16
N GLN A 101 12.12 30.22 -27.61
CA GLN A 101 11.77 30.46 -29.03
C GLN A 101 11.14 29.23 -29.72
N ASP A 102 10.13 28.61 -29.09
CA ASP A 102 9.45 27.38 -29.54
C ASP A 102 10.30 26.10 -29.58
N SER A 103 11.53 26.13 -29.06
CA SER A 103 12.35 24.93 -28.83
C SER A 103 12.16 24.30 -27.43
N THR A 104 11.17 24.77 -26.66
CA THR A 104 10.70 24.08 -25.45
C THR A 104 10.35 22.65 -25.83
N GLY A 105 11.17 21.69 -25.42
CA GLY A 105 10.91 20.28 -25.66
C GLY A 105 9.77 19.81 -24.76
N ARG A 106 10.10 19.14 -23.65
CA ARG A 106 9.10 18.58 -22.73
C ARG A 106 9.02 19.42 -21.47
N VAL A 107 7.82 19.85 -21.10
CA VAL A 107 7.51 20.42 -19.79
C VAL A 107 6.81 19.36 -18.95
N LYS A 108 7.17 19.23 -17.68
CA LYS A 108 6.49 18.34 -16.73
C LYS A 108 6.22 19.08 -15.42
N ARG A 109 4.96 19.14 -15.03
CA ARG A 109 4.49 19.65 -13.74
C ARG A 109 3.68 18.56 -13.07
N LEU A 110 4.22 17.98 -12.00
CA LEU A 110 3.53 16.96 -11.21
C LEU A 110 2.60 17.62 -10.18
N PRO A 111 1.59 16.91 -9.66
CA PRO A 111 0.86 17.35 -8.49
C PRO A 111 1.83 17.71 -7.35
N PRO A 112 1.62 18.83 -6.64
CA PRO A 112 2.44 19.18 -5.48
C PRO A 112 2.36 18.12 -4.38
N ILE A 113 3.50 17.82 -3.78
CA ILE A 113 3.61 16.86 -2.67
C ILE A 113 3.48 17.62 -1.33
N VAL A 114 2.53 17.23 -0.49
CA VAL A 114 2.39 17.73 0.87
C VAL A 114 3.32 16.94 1.79
N ARG A 115 4.16 17.63 2.56
CA ARG A 115 5.18 17.05 3.44
C ARG A 115 4.87 17.40 4.88
N GLY A 116 4.81 16.40 5.75
CA GLY A 116 4.39 16.60 7.15
C GLY A 116 2.92 17.00 7.30
N GLY A 117 2.08 16.60 6.33
CA GLY A 117 0.64 16.76 6.39
C GLY A 117 0.05 16.02 7.59
N ALA A 118 -1.01 16.56 8.19
CA ALA A 118 -1.75 15.85 9.24
C ALA A 118 -2.48 14.60 8.69
N ILE A 119 -2.76 14.59 7.38
CA ILE A 119 -3.32 13.47 6.64
C ILE A 119 -2.25 13.00 5.67
N ASP A 120 -1.75 11.78 5.87
CA ASP A 120 -0.79 11.17 4.96
C ASP A 120 -1.51 10.51 3.78
N ARG A 121 -1.16 10.95 2.58
CA ARG A 121 -1.75 10.51 1.31
C ARG A 121 -0.81 9.61 0.51
N TYR A 122 0.44 9.44 0.97
CA TYR A 122 1.50 8.81 0.18
C TYR A 122 1.83 7.44 0.76
N TRP A 123 1.24 6.40 0.18
CA TRP A 123 1.44 5.01 0.58
C TRP A 123 2.09 4.25 -0.57
N PRO A 124 3.44 4.16 -0.61
CA PRO A 124 4.14 3.49 -1.70
C PRO A 124 3.71 2.04 -1.87
N THR A 125 3.74 1.56 -3.12
CA THR A 125 3.37 0.18 -3.47
C THR A 125 4.43 -0.82 -3.02
N ALA A 126 4.10 -2.11 -3.01
CA ALA A 126 5.02 -3.18 -2.63
C ALA A 126 6.29 -3.21 -3.52
N ASP A 127 6.17 -2.82 -4.80
CA ASP A 127 7.30 -2.66 -5.73
C ASP A 127 8.01 -1.29 -5.64
N GLY A 128 7.69 -0.47 -4.63
CA GLY A 128 8.41 0.76 -4.29
C GLY A 128 8.06 1.98 -5.14
N ARG A 129 6.92 1.99 -5.83
CA ARG A 129 6.46 3.17 -6.59
C ARG A 129 5.78 4.16 -5.67
N LEU A 130 6.08 5.44 -5.87
CA LEU A 130 5.35 6.54 -5.21
C LEU A 130 3.95 6.67 -5.84
N VAL A 131 2.93 6.54 -5.00
CA VAL A 131 1.53 6.78 -5.36
C VAL A 131 0.89 7.71 -4.34
N GLU A 132 -0.10 8.48 -4.79
CA GLU A 132 -0.91 9.35 -3.94
C GLU A 132 -2.35 8.86 -3.95
N TYR A 133 -2.91 8.65 -2.77
CA TYR A 133 -4.31 8.31 -2.55
C TYR A 133 -5.16 9.57 -2.34
N ASP A 134 -6.45 9.47 -2.65
CA ASP A 134 -7.45 10.51 -2.43
C ASP A 134 -7.96 10.56 -0.97
N ILE A 135 -7.06 10.48 0.01
CA ILE A 135 -7.39 10.47 1.44
C ILE A 135 -7.80 11.86 1.93
N ASP A 136 -8.95 11.96 2.58
CA ASP A 136 -9.47 13.21 3.15
C ASP A 136 -9.74 13.15 4.66
N GLU A 137 -9.61 11.98 5.30
CA GLU A 137 -9.78 11.83 6.74
C GLU A 137 -8.87 10.72 7.32
N VAL A 138 -8.28 11.00 8.49
CA VAL A 138 -7.70 9.96 9.37
C VAL A 138 -8.81 9.50 10.32
N VAL A 139 -9.38 8.33 10.06
CA VAL A 139 -10.53 7.78 10.81
C VAL A 139 -10.07 7.10 12.10
N TYR A 140 -8.91 6.45 12.04
CA TYR A 140 -8.27 5.74 13.15
C TYR A 140 -6.76 5.71 12.93
N ASP A 141 -5.98 5.90 13.99
CA ASP A 141 -4.51 5.77 13.97
C ASP A 141 -4.02 5.49 15.39
N GLU A 142 -3.78 4.22 15.71
CA GLU A 142 -3.37 3.78 17.04
C GLU A 142 -2.33 2.67 16.94
N ASP A 143 -1.45 2.59 17.93
CA ASP A 143 -0.50 1.50 18.08
C ASP A 143 -1.09 0.42 19.00
N SER A 144 -1.19 -0.80 18.49
CA SER A 144 -1.47 -1.99 19.31
C SER A 144 -0.17 -2.57 19.89
N PRO A 145 -0.23 -3.58 20.77
CA PRO A 145 0.96 -4.33 21.18
C PRO A 145 1.71 -5.02 20.03
N TYR A 146 1.10 -5.12 18.84
CA TYR A 146 1.64 -5.87 17.71
C TYR A 146 2.05 -4.98 16.53
N GLN A 147 1.31 -3.91 16.25
CA GLN A 147 1.48 -3.12 15.02
C GLN A 147 0.81 -1.74 15.11
N ASN A 148 1.23 -0.82 14.23
CA ASN A 148 0.47 0.40 13.98
C ASN A 148 -0.74 0.08 13.10
N ILE A 149 -1.92 0.61 13.47
CA ILE A 149 -3.18 0.38 12.78
C ILE A 149 -3.73 1.73 12.33
N LYS A 150 -3.88 1.93 11.02
CA LYS A 150 -4.57 3.09 10.47
C LYS A 150 -5.81 2.68 9.72
N ILE A 151 -6.86 3.49 9.85
CA ILE A 151 -8.00 3.49 8.94
C ILE A 151 -8.12 4.89 8.37
N LEU A 152 -7.97 4.99 7.04
CA LEU A 152 -7.99 6.26 6.33
C LEU A 152 -9.18 6.29 5.36
N HIS A 153 -9.91 7.41 5.32
CA HIS A 153 -11.02 7.56 4.37
C HIS A 153 -10.49 8.00 3.00
N SER A 154 -10.73 7.18 1.98
CA SER A 154 -10.59 7.54 0.56
C SER A 154 -11.96 7.80 -0.04
N LYS A 155 -12.08 8.85 -0.85
CA LYS A 155 -13.34 9.19 -1.52
C LYS A 155 -13.81 8.10 -2.48
N GLN A 156 -12.88 7.47 -3.20
CA GLN A 156 -13.20 6.43 -4.18
C GLN A 156 -13.20 5.01 -3.59
N PHE A 157 -12.34 4.71 -2.61
CA PHE A 157 -12.18 3.36 -2.05
C PHE A 157 -12.95 3.14 -0.74
N GLY A 158 -13.49 4.21 -0.14
CA GLY A 158 -14.04 4.17 1.21
C GLY A 158 -12.95 4.09 2.26
N ASN A 159 -13.23 3.48 3.40
CA ASN A 159 -12.23 3.31 4.44
C ASN A 159 -11.18 2.27 4.03
N ILE A 160 -9.90 2.58 4.24
CA ILE A 160 -8.74 1.74 3.92
C ILE A 160 -8.05 1.37 5.22
N LEU A 161 -7.94 0.06 5.50
CA LEU A 161 -7.13 -0.49 6.58
C LEU A 161 -5.67 -0.58 6.13
N ILE A 162 -4.78 0.02 6.93
CA ILE A 162 -3.34 0.02 6.72
C ILE A 162 -2.66 -0.48 7.99
N LEU A 163 -1.87 -1.55 7.89
CA LEU A 163 -1.18 -2.15 9.03
C LEU A 163 0.33 -2.02 8.86
N SER A 164 1.02 -1.40 9.83
CA SER A 164 2.46 -1.13 9.76
C SER A 164 2.93 -0.44 8.46
N GLY A 165 2.04 0.35 7.85
CA GLY A 165 2.29 1.07 6.60
C GLY A 165 2.06 0.29 5.32
N ASP A 166 1.54 -0.94 5.40
CA ASP A 166 1.10 -1.75 4.25
C ASP A 166 -0.42 -1.63 4.07
N VAL A 167 -0.89 -1.49 2.83
CA VAL A 167 -2.32 -1.39 2.53
C VAL A 167 -2.90 -2.81 2.50
N ASN A 168 -3.72 -3.14 3.50
CA ASN A 168 -4.28 -4.49 3.64
C ASN A 168 -5.60 -4.66 2.91
N LEU A 169 -6.54 -3.72 3.09
CA LEU A 169 -7.87 -3.83 2.48
C LEU A 169 -8.64 -2.50 2.57
N ALA A 170 -9.36 -2.15 1.51
CA ALA A 170 -10.36 -1.10 1.54
C ALA A 170 -11.79 -1.63 1.44
N GLU A 171 -12.77 -0.81 1.80
CA GLU A 171 -14.20 -1.13 1.60
C GLU A 171 -14.58 -1.39 0.13
N SER A 172 -13.78 -0.93 -0.84
CA SER A 172 -13.94 -1.22 -2.26
C SER A 172 -13.47 -2.62 -2.68
N ASP A 173 -12.73 -3.32 -1.83
CA ASP A 173 -11.86 -4.41 -2.26
C ASP A 173 -12.50 -5.79 -2.17
N LEU A 174 -13.79 -5.89 -2.52
CA LEU A 174 -14.47 -7.19 -2.63
C LEU A 174 -13.73 -8.16 -3.56
N ALA A 175 -12.99 -7.65 -4.55
CA ALA A 175 -12.14 -8.46 -5.43
C ALA A 175 -11.04 -9.23 -4.67
N TYR A 176 -10.47 -8.65 -3.60
CA TYR A 176 -9.53 -9.34 -2.72
C TYR A 176 -10.22 -10.51 -2.02
N THR A 177 -11.34 -10.24 -1.34
CA THR A 177 -12.11 -11.25 -0.62
C THR A 177 -12.59 -12.37 -1.54
N GLN A 178 -13.05 -12.05 -2.75
CA GLN A 178 -13.47 -13.03 -3.74
C GLN A 178 -12.30 -13.90 -4.21
N ALA A 179 -11.14 -13.31 -4.52
CA ALA A 179 -9.96 -14.04 -4.97
C ALA A 179 -9.43 -15.00 -3.91
N ILE A 180 -9.26 -14.52 -2.68
CA ILE A 180 -8.76 -15.33 -1.56
C ILE A 180 -9.75 -16.40 -1.10
N MET A 181 -11.01 -16.33 -1.53
CA MET A 181 -12.02 -17.39 -1.35
C MET A 181 -12.11 -18.36 -2.53
N GLY A 182 -11.26 -18.25 -3.55
CA GLY A 182 -11.24 -19.14 -4.72
C GLY A 182 -12.07 -18.66 -5.91
N SER A 183 -12.36 -17.36 -6.01
CA SER A 183 -12.97 -16.71 -7.17
C SER A 183 -14.29 -17.35 -7.62
N GLY A 184 -15.14 -17.74 -6.66
CA GLY A 184 -16.47 -18.31 -6.90
C GLY A 184 -16.47 -19.77 -7.40
N LYS A 185 -15.33 -20.45 -7.39
CA LYS A 185 -15.21 -21.85 -7.84
C LYS A 185 -15.55 -22.86 -6.74
N GLU A 186 -15.59 -22.43 -5.49
CA GLU A 186 -15.79 -23.29 -4.32
C GLU A 186 -17.24 -23.23 -3.81
N ASP A 187 -17.72 -24.36 -3.27
CA ASP A 187 -18.98 -24.44 -2.52
C ASP A 187 -18.65 -24.54 -1.02
N TYR A 188 -18.96 -23.47 -0.28
CA TYR A 188 -18.74 -23.37 1.17
C TYR A 188 -19.90 -23.97 1.99
N SER A 189 -21.01 -24.36 1.36
CA SER A 189 -22.19 -24.87 2.06
C SER A 189 -21.87 -26.17 2.80
N GLY A 190 -22.08 -26.17 4.13
CA GLY A 190 -21.79 -27.32 4.99
C GLY A 190 -20.30 -27.63 5.20
N LYS A 191 -19.39 -26.72 4.86
CA LYS A 191 -17.94 -26.89 4.98
C LYS A 191 -17.38 -26.39 6.31
N ASP A 192 -16.30 -27.02 6.77
CA ASP A 192 -15.48 -26.53 7.88
C ASP A 192 -14.32 -25.69 7.32
N VAL A 193 -14.23 -24.42 7.73
CA VAL A 193 -13.25 -23.44 7.22
C VAL A 193 -12.40 -22.89 8.37
N LEU A 194 -11.09 -22.76 8.13
CA LEU A 194 -10.15 -22.05 9.01
C LEU A 194 -9.65 -20.78 8.30
N ILE A 195 -9.74 -19.63 8.96
CA ILE A 195 -9.15 -18.36 8.50
C ILE A 195 -8.02 -18.00 9.48
N LEU A 196 -6.84 -17.70 8.95
CA LEU A 196 -5.69 -17.21 9.72
C LEU A 196 -5.54 -15.72 9.44
N GLY A 197 -5.56 -14.87 10.46
CA GLY A 197 -5.68 -13.42 10.28
C GLY A 197 -7.10 -13.02 9.90
N GLY A 198 -7.24 -12.11 8.93
CA GLY A 198 -8.54 -11.62 8.45
C GLY A 198 -9.29 -10.78 9.47
N GLY A 199 -8.58 -10.02 10.32
CA GLY A 199 -9.16 -9.15 11.35
C GLY A 199 -10.12 -8.07 10.82
N ASP A 200 -10.11 -7.78 9.52
CA ASP A 200 -11.11 -6.93 8.85
C ASP A 200 -12.50 -7.57 8.80
N GLY A 201 -12.59 -8.91 8.88
CA GLY A 201 -13.82 -9.69 8.93
C GLY A 201 -14.52 -9.92 7.59
N GLY A 202 -13.95 -9.48 6.45
CA GLY A 202 -14.56 -9.61 5.13
C GLY A 202 -14.77 -11.06 4.70
N ILE A 203 -13.73 -11.89 4.81
CA ILE A 203 -13.80 -13.32 4.46
C ILE A 203 -14.83 -14.04 5.35
N LEU A 204 -14.80 -13.77 6.66
CA LEU A 204 -15.76 -14.34 7.61
C LEU A 204 -17.20 -13.95 7.25
N CYS A 205 -17.44 -12.66 7.00
CA CYS A 205 -18.75 -12.12 6.64
C CYS A 205 -19.30 -12.77 5.36
N GLU A 206 -18.47 -12.90 4.31
CA GLU A 206 -18.89 -13.52 3.05
C GLU A 206 -19.15 -15.02 3.20
N ILE A 207 -18.27 -15.77 3.88
CA ILE A 207 -18.45 -17.22 4.05
C ILE A 207 -19.67 -17.55 4.90
N VAL A 208 -19.96 -16.79 5.97
CA VAL A 208 -21.16 -17.02 6.82
C VAL A 208 -22.46 -16.97 6.00
N LYS A 209 -22.54 -16.09 4.98
CA LYS A 209 -23.69 -16.01 4.06
C LYS A 209 -23.89 -17.29 3.24
N LEU A 210 -22.81 -18.05 3.01
CA LEU A 210 -22.79 -19.29 2.23
C LEU A 210 -23.12 -20.55 3.04
N LYS A 211 -23.63 -20.40 4.28
CA LYS A 211 -24.12 -21.49 5.15
C LYS A 211 -23.05 -22.58 5.40
N PRO A 212 -21.87 -22.20 5.92
CA PRO A 212 -20.84 -23.15 6.27
C PRO A 212 -21.30 -24.01 7.45
N LYS A 213 -20.63 -25.13 7.68
CA LYS A 213 -20.82 -25.90 8.91
C LYS A 213 -20.17 -25.18 10.09
N MET A 214 -18.94 -24.69 9.90
CA MET A 214 -18.23 -23.89 10.90
C MET A 214 -17.12 -23.08 10.24
N VAL A 215 -17.03 -21.80 10.56
CA VAL A 215 -15.86 -20.94 10.26
C VAL A 215 -15.13 -20.65 11.55
N THR A 216 -13.85 -20.98 11.62
CA THR A 216 -12.99 -20.57 12.73
C THR A 216 -12.00 -19.54 12.21
N MET A 217 -12.12 -18.29 12.64
CA MET A 217 -11.17 -17.22 12.35
C MET A 217 -10.21 -17.07 13.53
N VAL A 218 -8.92 -16.90 13.27
CA VAL A 218 -7.88 -16.78 14.30
C VAL A 218 -7.07 -15.53 14.03
N GLU A 219 -7.31 -14.49 14.83
CA GLU A 219 -6.71 -13.16 14.70
C GLU A 219 -5.95 -12.84 15.99
N ILE A 220 -4.74 -12.31 15.87
CA ILE A 220 -3.89 -12.02 17.03
C ILE A 220 -4.26 -10.69 17.69
N ASP A 221 -4.76 -9.73 16.91
CA ASP A 221 -4.90 -8.33 17.29
C ASP A 221 -6.36 -7.90 17.49
N GLN A 222 -6.77 -7.81 18.76
CA GLN A 222 -8.09 -7.32 19.15
C GLN A 222 -8.38 -5.89 18.64
N MET A 223 -7.35 -5.03 18.54
CA MET A 223 -7.53 -3.65 18.10
C MET A 223 -7.84 -3.55 16.60
N VAL A 224 -7.34 -4.48 15.78
CA VAL A 224 -7.72 -4.59 14.37
C VAL A 224 -9.20 -4.93 14.25
N ILE A 225 -9.68 -5.93 15.01
CA ILE A 225 -11.10 -6.32 15.01
C ILE A 225 -11.99 -5.17 15.48
N ASP A 226 -11.65 -4.50 16.58
CA ASP A 226 -12.46 -3.41 17.10
C ASP A 226 -12.48 -2.18 16.18
N GLY A 227 -11.35 -1.86 15.56
CA GLY A 227 -11.24 -0.83 14.53
C GLY A 227 -12.11 -1.16 13.30
N CYS A 228 -11.96 -2.35 12.73
CA CYS A 228 -12.72 -2.76 11.55
C CYS A 228 -14.22 -2.92 11.83
N LYS A 229 -14.60 -3.49 12.98
CA LYS A 229 -15.99 -3.51 13.44
C LYS A 229 -16.58 -2.09 13.51
N LYS A 230 -15.81 -1.09 13.90
CA LYS A 230 -16.32 0.28 14.00
C LYS A 230 -16.36 1.01 12.66
N TYR A 231 -15.34 0.81 11.83
CA TYR A 231 -15.07 1.70 10.68
C TYR A 231 -15.07 1.01 9.32
N MET A 232 -15.03 -0.32 9.22
CA MET A 232 -15.02 -1.09 7.96
C MET A 232 -16.32 -1.86 7.75
N ARG A 233 -17.47 -1.19 8.02
CA ARG A 233 -18.79 -1.84 8.05
C ARG A 233 -19.25 -2.34 6.69
N LYS A 234 -18.77 -1.77 5.56
CA LYS A 234 -19.07 -2.33 4.23
C LYS A 234 -18.37 -3.68 4.00
N THR A 235 -17.26 -3.92 4.70
CA THR A 235 -16.49 -5.16 4.62
C THR A 235 -17.06 -6.22 5.56
N CYS A 236 -17.10 -5.97 6.87
CA CYS A 236 -17.50 -6.97 7.86
C CYS A 236 -19.01 -7.03 8.18
N GLY A 237 -19.80 -6.03 7.74
CA GLY A 237 -21.19 -5.92 8.16
C GLY A 237 -21.33 -5.84 9.68
N ASP A 238 -22.13 -6.74 10.25
CA ASP A 238 -22.35 -6.90 11.69
C ASP A 238 -21.74 -8.19 12.27
N VAL A 239 -21.02 -8.99 11.46
CA VAL A 239 -20.52 -10.31 11.89
C VAL A 239 -19.56 -10.22 13.07
N LEU A 240 -18.81 -9.11 13.19
CA LEU A 240 -17.86 -8.89 14.28
C LEU A 240 -18.51 -8.33 15.55
N ASP A 241 -19.80 -7.99 15.55
CA ASP A 241 -20.50 -7.53 16.76
C ASP A 241 -20.58 -8.64 17.82
N ASN A 242 -20.61 -9.90 17.37
CA ASN A 242 -20.48 -11.07 18.24
C ASN A 242 -19.37 -11.97 17.72
N LEU A 243 -18.33 -12.22 18.51
CA LEU A 243 -17.20 -13.07 18.10
C LEU A 243 -17.56 -14.58 18.00
N LYS A 244 -18.81 -14.94 18.27
CA LYS A 244 -19.34 -16.30 18.12
C LYS A 244 -20.79 -16.24 17.64
N GLY A 245 -21.13 -17.11 16.71
CA GLY A 245 -22.49 -17.31 16.22
C GLY A 245 -22.75 -18.79 15.93
N ASP A 246 -23.87 -19.07 15.25
CA ASP A 246 -24.33 -20.45 15.00
C ASP A 246 -23.34 -21.27 14.15
N CYS A 247 -22.66 -20.63 13.19
CA CYS A 247 -21.76 -21.28 12.24
C CYS A 247 -20.37 -20.64 12.20
N TYR A 248 -19.99 -19.85 13.21
CA TYR A 248 -18.65 -19.27 13.27
C TYR A 248 -18.17 -18.94 14.68
N GLN A 249 -16.84 -18.82 14.81
CA GLN A 249 -16.17 -18.27 15.98
C GLN A 249 -14.90 -17.53 15.57
N VAL A 250 -14.56 -16.49 16.32
CA VAL A 250 -13.30 -15.75 16.24
C VAL A 250 -12.48 -16.04 17.51
N LEU A 251 -11.25 -16.47 17.34
CA LEU A 251 -10.27 -16.71 18.40
C LEU A 251 -9.25 -15.57 18.39
N ILE A 252 -9.09 -14.90 19.53
CA ILE A 252 -8.16 -13.79 19.71
C ILE A 252 -6.83 -14.33 20.24
N GLU A 253 -6.06 -14.98 19.38
CA GLU A 253 -4.85 -15.73 19.72
C GLU A 253 -3.88 -15.75 18.51
N ASP A 254 -2.58 -15.95 18.78
CA ASP A 254 -1.61 -16.27 17.73
C ASP A 254 -2.02 -17.58 17.01
N CYS A 255 -2.05 -17.55 15.68
CA CYS A 255 -2.47 -18.70 14.88
C CYS A 255 -1.49 -19.88 14.94
N ILE A 256 -0.21 -19.66 15.24
CA ILE A 256 0.82 -20.72 15.27
C ILE A 256 0.53 -21.75 16.38
N PRO A 257 0.34 -21.37 17.66
CA PRO A 257 -0.11 -22.29 18.70
C PRO A 257 -1.42 -23.00 18.35
N VAL A 258 -2.38 -22.29 17.75
CA VAL A 258 -3.70 -22.84 17.40
C VAL A 258 -3.58 -23.92 16.31
N LEU A 259 -2.80 -23.66 15.26
CA LEU A 259 -2.50 -24.62 14.20
C LEU A 259 -1.79 -25.86 14.75
N LYS A 260 -0.78 -25.68 15.62
CA LYS A 260 -0.09 -26.79 16.29
C LYS A 260 -1.05 -27.65 17.12
N ARG A 261 -1.99 -27.02 17.83
CA ARG A 261 -3.04 -27.68 18.62
C ARG A 261 -3.97 -28.49 17.72
N TYR A 262 -4.51 -27.91 16.65
CA TYR A 262 -5.39 -28.63 15.71
C TYR A 262 -4.71 -29.80 15.00
N ALA A 263 -3.45 -29.63 14.58
CA ALA A 263 -2.68 -30.72 13.98
C ALA A 263 -2.47 -31.89 14.98
N LYS A 264 -2.20 -31.58 16.25
CA LYS A 264 -2.05 -32.59 17.31
C LYS A 264 -3.36 -33.32 17.62
N GLU A 265 -4.48 -32.62 17.55
CA GLU A 265 -5.83 -33.16 17.75
C GLU A 265 -6.35 -33.94 16.53
N GLY A 266 -5.66 -33.89 15.39
CA GLY A 266 -6.10 -34.50 14.14
C GLY A 266 -7.33 -33.79 13.54
N ARG A 267 -7.54 -32.50 13.86
CA ARG A 267 -8.63 -31.71 13.28
C ARG A 267 -8.24 -31.28 11.86
N GLU A 268 -9.13 -31.56 10.92
CA GLU A 268 -8.97 -31.17 9.51
C GLU A 268 -10.12 -30.27 9.04
N PHE A 269 -9.83 -29.38 8.10
CA PHE A 269 -10.75 -28.41 7.50
C PHE A 269 -10.87 -28.64 5.99
N ASP A 270 -12.04 -28.38 5.42
CA ASP A 270 -12.24 -28.41 3.98
C ASP A 270 -11.44 -27.30 3.29
N TYR A 271 -11.39 -26.13 3.94
CA TYR A 271 -10.66 -24.97 3.44
C TYR A 271 -9.84 -24.33 4.55
N VAL A 272 -8.61 -23.94 4.21
CA VAL A 272 -7.75 -23.09 5.04
C VAL A 272 -7.43 -21.84 4.25
N ILE A 273 -7.78 -20.68 4.77
CA ILE A 273 -7.55 -19.39 4.13
C ILE A 273 -6.53 -18.64 4.97
N ASN A 274 -5.34 -18.39 4.43
CA ASN A 274 -4.31 -17.60 5.08
C ASN A 274 -4.44 -16.15 4.61
N ASP A 275 -4.90 -15.30 5.52
CA ASP A 275 -5.10 -13.87 5.36
C ASP A 275 -4.29 -13.09 6.40
N LEU A 276 -3.06 -13.57 6.64
CA LEU A 276 -2.09 -12.89 7.49
C LEU A 276 -1.47 -11.70 6.75
N THR A 277 -0.89 -10.77 7.50
CA THR A 277 -0.05 -9.68 6.97
C THR A 277 1.11 -10.22 6.13
N ALA A 278 1.57 -9.44 5.14
CA ALA A 278 2.63 -9.86 4.21
C ALA A 278 3.88 -10.40 4.92
N VAL A 279 4.26 -9.76 6.03
CA VAL A 279 5.14 -10.33 7.04
C VAL A 279 4.26 -10.70 8.24
N PRO A 280 4.02 -12.00 8.51
CA PRO A 280 3.17 -12.37 9.63
C PRO A 280 3.81 -11.97 10.96
N ILE A 281 2.99 -11.57 11.93
CA ILE A 281 3.46 -11.19 13.26
C ILE A 281 3.94 -12.43 14.00
N SER A 282 5.12 -12.35 14.61
CA SER A 282 5.61 -13.36 15.54
C SER A 282 5.88 -12.77 16.91
N THR A 283 5.51 -13.52 17.94
CA THR A 283 5.81 -13.20 19.34
C THR A 283 7.12 -13.82 19.82
N SER A 284 7.80 -14.60 18.96
CA SER A 284 9.03 -15.32 19.29
C SER A 284 10.26 -14.72 18.61
N PRO A 285 11.40 -14.55 19.31
CA PRO A 285 12.64 -14.05 18.72
C PRO A 285 13.41 -15.10 17.89
N GLU A 286 12.92 -16.34 17.78
CA GLU A 286 13.63 -17.49 17.19
C GLU A 286 13.43 -17.67 15.68
N GLU A 287 12.79 -16.70 15.01
CA GLU A 287 12.49 -16.76 13.57
C GLU A 287 13.54 -16.00 12.75
N ASP A 288 14.73 -16.59 12.64
CA ASP A 288 15.88 -15.98 11.94
C ASP A 288 15.70 -15.83 10.42
N SER A 289 14.58 -16.29 9.83
CA SER A 289 14.29 -16.15 8.39
C SER A 289 12.78 -16.09 8.09
N THR A 290 12.34 -15.00 7.44
CA THR A 290 10.97 -14.79 6.94
C THR A 290 10.45 -15.98 6.12
N TRP A 291 11.30 -16.58 5.28
CA TRP A 291 10.91 -17.70 4.43
C TRP A 291 10.66 -18.99 5.21
N GLU A 292 11.45 -19.26 6.25
CA GLU A 292 11.22 -20.42 7.11
C GLU A 292 9.95 -20.25 7.95
N PHE A 293 9.63 -19.02 8.33
CA PHE A 293 8.37 -18.74 9.02
C PHE A 293 7.14 -18.93 8.11
N LEU A 294 7.19 -18.42 6.88
CA LEU A 294 6.15 -18.69 5.87
C LEU A 294 6.02 -20.19 5.60
N ARG A 295 7.14 -20.91 5.48
CA ARG A 295 7.14 -22.38 5.32
C ARG A 295 6.52 -23.08 6.52
N LEU A 296 6.77 -22.61 7.75
CA LEU A 296 6.16 -23.16 8.96
C LEU A 296 4.63 -23.02 8.92
N ILE A 297 4.12 -21.84 8.56
CA ILE A 297 2.67 -21.59 8.43
C ILE A 297 2.07 -22.50 7.36
N LEU A 298 2.71 -22.60 6.19
CA LEU A 298 2.27 -23.49 5.11
C LEU A 298 2.23 -24.95 5.55
N ASP A 299 3.28 -25.44 6.21
CA ASP A 299 3.40 -26.84 6.64
C ASP A 299 2.33 -27.19 7.69
N LEU A 300 2.10 -26.30 8.65
CA LEU A 300 1.05 -26.44 9.66
C LEU A 300 -0.35 -26.38 9.03
N SER A 301 -0.58 -25.46 8.10
CA SER A 301 -1.84 -25.32 7.37
C SER A 301 -2.16 -26.59 6.58
N MET A 302 -1.18 -27.17 5.89
CA MET A 302 -1.36 -28.44 5.18
C MET A 302 -1.70 -29.59 6.14
N LYS A 303 -1.15 -29.62 7.37
CA LYS A 303 -1.45 -30.68 8.35
C LYS A 303 -2.89 -30.67 8.83
N VAL A 304 -3.55 -29.52 8.79
CA VAL A 304 -4.96 -29.36 9.18
C VAL A 304 -5.88 -29.22 7.96
N LEU A 305 -5.37 -29.33 6.74
CA LEU A 305 -6.19 -29.35 5.54
C LEU A 305 -6.64 -30.78 5.24
N LYS A 306 -7.90 -31.02 4.86
CA LYS A 306 -8.34 -32.33 4.36
C LYS A 306 -7.56 -32.74 3.10
N GLN A 307 -7.54 -34.03 2.78
CA GLN A 307 -6.85 -34.55 1.59
C GLN A 307 -7.41 -34.00 0.27
N ASP A 308 -8.71 -33.72 0.21
CA ASP A 308 -9.44 -33.13 -0.91
C ASP A 308 -9.72 -31.63 -0.73
N GLY A 309 -9.19 -31.03 0.34
CA GLY A 309 -9.35 -29.62 0.65
C GLY A 309 -8.45 -28.70 -0.19
N LYS A 310 -8.71 -27.40 -0.11
CA LYS A 310 -7.88 -26.35 -0.73
C LYS A 310 -7.44 -25.31 0.29
N TYR A 311 -6.23 -24.82 0.07
CA TYR A 311 -5.65 -23.69 0.78
C TYR A 311 -5.61 -22.47 -0.14
N PHE A 312 -6.00 -21.33 0.39
CA PHE A 312 -5.97 -20.06 -0.33
C PHE A 312 -5.17 -19.01 0.44
N THR A 313 -4.48 -18.15 -0.29
CA THR A 313 -3.71 -17.04 0.30
C THR A 313 -3.47 -15.94 -0.72
N GLN A 314 -3.34 -14.72 -0.23
CA GLN A 314 -2.66 -13.68 -0.98
C GLN A 314 -1.16 -14.05 -1.12
N GLY A 315 -0.56 -13.70 -2.26
CA GLY A 315 0.84 -13.94 -2.57
C GLY A 315 1.69 -12.70 -2.42
N ASN A 316 1.81 -11.94 -3.51
CA ASN A 316 2.55 -10.67 -3.54
C ASN A 316 2.21 -9.87 -4.81
N CYS A 317 2.76 -8.67 -4.94
CA CYS A 317 2.80 -7.90 -6.18
C CYS A 317 3.41 -8.73 -7.33
N VAL A 318 2.77 -8.67 -8.51
CA VAL A 318 3.20 -9.41 -9.71
C VAL A 318 4.62 -9.06 -10.16
N ASN A 319 5.12 -7.87 -9.82
CA ASN A 319 6.45 -7.40 -10.21
C ASN A 319 7.58 -7.97 -9.33
N LEU A 320 7.26 -8.49 -8.13
CA LEU A 320 8.26 -9.06 -7.21
C LEU A 320 8.55 -10.53 -7.54
N THR A 321 9.05 -10.78 -8.75
CA THR A 321 9.23 -12.14 -9.29
C THR A 321 10.19 -13.00 -8.45
N GLU A 322 11.24 -12.41 -7.89
CA GLU A 322 12.17 -13.12 -7.00
C GLU A 322 11.49 -13.57 -5.69
N ALA A 323 10.70 -12.68 -5.07
CA ALA A 323 9.95 -13.00 -3.86
C ALA A 323 8.89 -14.08 -4.13
N LEU A 324 8.15 -13.98 -5.23
CA LEU A 324 7.20 -15.01 -5.66
C LEU A 324 7.88 -16.37 -5.90
N SER A 325 9.06 -16.36 -6.53
CA SER A 325 9.84 -17.59 -6.75
C SER A 325 10.31 -18.22 -5.43
N LEU A 326 10.78 -17.41 -4.47
CA LEU A 326 11.21 -17.90 -3.15
C LEU A 326 10.05 -18.42 -2.31
N TYR A 327 8.86 -17.82 -2.44
CA TYR A 327 7.62 -18.33 -1.86
C TYR A 327 7.25 -19.70 -2.47
N GLU A 328 7.28 -19.83 -3.79
CA GLU A 328 7.00 -21.07 -4.51
C GLU A 328 8.00 -22.19 -4.16
N GLU A 329 9.26 -21.86 -3.87
CA GLU A 329 10.25 -22.82 -3.36
C GLU A 329 9.81 -23.43 -2.02
N GLN A 330 9.19 -22.66 -1.13
CA GLN A 330 8.71 -23.18 0.16
C GLN A 330 7.58 -24.20 0.00
N LEU A 331 6.73 -24.07 -1.02
CA LEU A 331 5.68 -25.06 -1.33
C LEU A 331 6.27 -26.45 -1.65
N GLY A 332 7.51 -26.52 -2.15
CA GLY A 332 8.22 -27.78 -2.39
C GLY A 332 8.83 -28.42 -1.13
N ARG A 333 8.78 -27.75 0.02
CA ARG A 333 9.48 -28.13 1.27
C ARG A 333 8.51 -28.47 2.41
N LEU A 334 7.27 -28.82 2.08
CA LEU A 334 6.22 -29.19 3.04
C LEU A 334 6.25 -30.70 3.35
N TYR A 335 5.57 -31.12 4.43
CA TYR A 335 5.54 -32.52 4.87
C TYR A 335 4.87 -33.48 3.87
N CYS A 336 4.04 -32.94 2.97
CA CYS A 336 3.38 -33.68 1.90
C CYS A 336 3.57 -32.96 0.55
N PRO A 337 3.61 -33.70 -0.56
CA PRO A 337 3.63 -33.10 -1.88
C PRO A 337 2.33 -32.32 -2.15
N VAL A 338 2.47 -31.11 -2.69
CA VAL A 338 1.36 -30.23 -3.07
C VAL A 338 1.43 -29.86 -4.54
N GLU A 339 0.30 -29.42 -5.06
CA GLU A 339 0.17 -28.74 -6.35
C GLU A 339 -0.43 -27.36 -6.08
N PHE A 340 -0.20 -26.41 -6.99
CA PHE A 340 -0.74 -25.07 -6.86
C PHE A 340 -1.08 -24.45 -8.20
N SER A 341 -1.96 -23.45 -8.16
CA SER A 341 -2.21 -22.51 -9.24
C SER A 341 -2.15 -21.09 -8.69
N LYS A 342 -1.97 -20.12 -9.58
CA LYS A 342 -1.96 -18.71 -9.24
C LYS A 342 -2.83 -17.90 -10.19
N GLU A 343 -3.47 -16.87 -9.67
CA GLU A 343 -4.25 -15.90 -10.45
C GLU A 343 -3.78 -14.47 -10.16
N ILE A 344 -3.81 -13.63 -11.19
CA ILE A 344 -3.48 -12.21 -11.08
C ILE A 344 -4.79 -11.45 -10.96
N VAL A 345 -4.92 -10.64 -9.92
CA VAL A 345 -6.14 -9.94 -9.54
C VAL A 345 -5.87 -8.46 -9.44
N CYS A 346 -6.83 -7.67 -9.94
CA CYS A 346 -6.86 -6.23 -9.73
C CYS A 346 -7.65 -5.96 -8.45
N VAL A 347 -6.94 -5.60 -7.37
CA VAL A 347 -7.56 -5.12 -6.14
C VAL A 347 -7.61 -3.59 -6.21
N PRO A 348 -8.80 -2.96 -6.18
CA PRO A 348 -8.94 -1.53 -6.49
C PRO A 348 -7.99 -0.61 -5.71
N SER A 349 -7.92 -0.77 -4.39
CA SER A 349 -7.10 0.11 -3.55
C SER A 349 -5.60 -0.17 -3.61
N TYR A 350 -5.15 -1.30 -4.16
CA TYR A 350 -3.73 -1.68 -4.15
C TYR A 350 -2.89 -0.86 -5.14
N LEU A 351 -3.52 -0.29 -6.17
CA LEU A 351 -2.83 0.45 -7.25
C LEU A 351 -1.69 -0.35 -7.92
N GLU A 352 -1.80 -1.67 -7.85
CA GLU A 352 -0.91 -2.66 -8.45
C GLU A 352 -1.62 -4.01 -8.61
N LEU A 353 -1.09 -4.86 -9.49
CA LEU A 353 -1.66 -6.20 -9.71
C LEU A 353 -1.09 -7.18 -8.68
N TRP A 354 -1.97 -7.98 -8.09
CA TRP A 354 -1.63 -8.90 -7.01
C TRP A 354 -1.79 -10.36 -7.43
N VAL A 355 -0.89 -11.22 -6.94
CA VAL A 355 -0.96 -12.66 -7.17
C VAL A 355 -1.66 -13.34 -5.99
N PHE A 356 -2.62 -14.21 -6.26
CA PHE A 356 -3.25 -15.09 -5.28
C PHE A 356 -2.93 -16.55 -5.60
N TYR A 357 -2.75 -17.36 -4.56
CA TYR A 357 -2.43 -18.79 -4.69
C TYR A 357 -3.59 -19.66 -4.24
N THR A 358 -3.83 -20.72 -5.02
CA THR A 358 -4.61 -21.89 -4.59
C THR A 358 -3.66 -23.08 -4.49
N VAL A 359 -3.61 -23.74 -3.34
CA VAL A 359 -2.74 -24.89 -3.07
C VAL A 359 -3.58 -26.09 -2.64
N TRP A 360 -3.26 -27.29 -3.11
CA TRP A 360 -3.93 -28.52 -2.69
C TRP A 360 -2.92 -29.68 -2.57
N LYS A 361 -3.29 -30.69 -1.77
CA LYS A 361 -2.47 -31.89 -1.60
C LYS A 361 -2.50 -32.72 -2.88
N LYS A 362 -1.33 -33.17 -3.33
CA LYS A 362 -1.25 -34.10 -4.46
C LYS A 362 -1.94 -35.43 -4.10
N ALA A 363 -2.65 -36.01 -5.06
CA ALA A 363 -3.30 -37.31 -4.87
C ALA A 363 -2.27 -38.36 -4.45
N LYS A 364 -2.64 -39.22 -3.48
CA LYS A 364 -1.81 -40.36 -3.08
C LYS A 364 -1.70 -41.33 -4.27
N PRO A 365 -0.49 -41.81 -4.61
CA PRO A 365 -0.29 -42.76 -5.70
C PRO A 365 -0.98 -44.09 -5.45
#